data_AF-A0A9P3G778-F1
#
_entry.id   AF-A0A9P3G778-F1
#
_cell.length_a   1.000
_cell.length_b   1.000
_cell.length_c   1.000
_cell.angle_alpha   90.00
_cell.angle_beta   90.00
_cell.angle_gamma   90.00
#
_symmetry.space_group_name_H-M   'P 1'
#
loop_
_entity.id
_entity.type
_entity.pdbx_description
1 polymer ?
#
loop_
_entity_poly.entity_id
_entity_poly.type
_entity_poly.pdbx_seq_one_letter_code
_entity_poly.pdbx_strand_id
1 'polypeptide(L)'
;MGKAAKKKKTAAATVDFETLEEARNKGREQYGLSENTKKTYKGYVRRARKWLVEHVQARRDAIAKGHKQPNWRELDLDKLEKAFDDVPNKYTPYALEMLLTQKCLHEDKSLSTGQGMYSAMKNRWENM
;
A
#
# COMPACT_ATOMS: atom_id res chain seq x y z
N MET A 1 -6.64 -50.06 -11.73
CA MET A 1 -7.15 -48.85 -11.04
C MET A 1 -7.24 -47.71 -12.06
N GLY A 2 -8.44 -47.45 -12.60
CA GLY A 2 -8.64 -46.45 -13.66
C GLY A 2 -8.58 -45.03 -13.10
N LYS A 3 -7.70 -44.18 -13.64
CA LYS A 3 -7.70 -42.74 -13.36
C LYS A 3 -8.94 -42.13 -14.01
N ALA A 4 -9.84 -41.58 -13.19
CA ALA A 4 -10.98 -40.81 -13.68
C ALA A 4 -10.48 -39.57 -14.44
N ALA A 5 -10.90 -39.44 -15.71
CA ALA A 5 -10.55 -38.32 -16.56
C ALA A 5 -11.19 -37.02 -16.01
N LYS A 6 -10.37 -36.00 -15.75
CA LYS A 6 -10.84 -34.64 -15.42
C LYS A 6 -11.60 -34.08 -16.62
N LYS A 7 -12.93 -33.94 -16.51
CA LYS A 7 -13.75 -33.23 -17.50
C LYS A 7 -13.22 -31.80 -17.67
N LYS A 8 -12.80 -31.45 -18.90
CA LYS A 8 -12.46 -30.09 -19.31
C LYS A 8 -13.72 -29.23 -19.16
N LYS A 9 -13.66 -28.14 -18.38
CA LYS A 9 -14.75 -27.16 -18.32
C LYS A 9 -14.90 -26.53 -19.70
N THR A 10 -16.04 -26.77 -20.35
CA THR A 10 -16.50 -26.06 -21.54
C THR A 10 -16.56 -24.56 -21.23
N ALA A 11 -16.24 -23.71 -22.21
CA ALA A 11 -16.31 -22.26 -22.07
C ALA A 11 -17.73 -21.86 -21.63
N ALA A 12 -17.88 -21.38 -20.40
CA ALA A 12 -19.15 -20.95 -19.86
C ALA A 12 -19.59 -19.65 -20.56
N ALA A 13 -20.90 -19.49 -20.77
CA ALA A 13 -21.48 -18.23 -21.22
C ALA A 13 -21.03 -17.08 -20.30
N THR A 14 -20.73 -15.91 -20.88
CA THR A 14 -20.29 -14.75 -20.11
C THR A 14 -21.36 -14.39 -19.09
N VAL A 15 -21.00 -14.41 -17.81
CA VAL A 15 -21.87 -14.01 -16.69
C VAL A 15 -21.83 -12.49 -16.50
N ASP A 16 -22.83 -11.96 -15.81
CA ASP A 16 -22.94 -10.53 -15.49
C ASP A 16 -21.84 -10.07 -14.51
N PHE A 17 -21.66 -8.75 -14.40
CA PHE A 17 -20.61 -8.16 -13.56
C PHE A 17 -20.78 -8.41 -12.06
N GLU A 18 -22.01 -8.54 -11.57
CA GLU A 18 -22.28 -8.79 -10.14
C GLU A 18 -21.81 -10.22 -9.77
N THR A 19 -22.15 -11.19 -10.62
CA THR A 19 -21.64 -12.56 -10.48
C THR A 19 -20.11 -12.62 -10.53
N LEU A 20 -19.46 -11.84 -11.41
CA LEU A 20 -18.00 -11.75 -11.47
C LEU A 20 -17.39 -11.08 -10.22
N GLU A 21 -18.03 -10.05 -9.68
CA GLU A 21 -17.58 -9.35 -8.49
C GLU A 21 -17.65 -10.24 -7.24
N GLU A 22 -18.74 -10.98 -7.05
CA GLU A 22 -18.83 -11.97 -5.98
C GLU A 22 -17.76 -13.05 -6.10
N ALA A 23 -17.56 -13.60 -7.30
CA ALA A 23 -16.54 -14.62 -7.54
C ALA A 23 -15.13 -14.08 -7.29
N ARG A 24 -14.85 -12.83 -7.69
CA ARG A 24 -13.60 -12.13 -7.40
C ARG A 24 -13.39 -11.98 -5.89
N ASN A 25 -14.40 -11.56 -5.14
CA ASN A 25 -14.30 -11.31 -3.71
C ASN A 25 -14.07 -12.63 -2.94
N LYS A 26 -14.85 -13.68 -3.23
CA LYS A 26 -14.67 -15.04 -2.66
C LYS A 26 -13.29 -15.60 -3.00
N GLY A 27 -12.85 -15.47 -4.26
CA GLY A 27 -11.53 -15.90 -4.70
C GLY A 27 -10.39 -15.16 -4.00
N ARG A 28 -10.52 -13.84 -3.78
CA ARG A 28 -9.54 -13.05 -3.02
C ARG A 28 -9.44 -13.48 -1.56
N GLU A 29 -10.56 -13.77 -0.92
CA GLU A 29 -10.56 -14.22 0.47
C GLU A 29 -9.85 -15.57 0.63
N GLN A 30 -10.12 -16.50 -0.30
CA GLN A 30 -9.59 -17.87 -0.26
C GLN A 30 -8.14 -17.98 -0.77
N TYR A 31 -7.77 -17.21 -1.79
CA TYR A 31 -6.50 -17.38 -2.52
C TYR A 31 -5.65 -16.11 -2.62
N GLY A 32 -6.16 -14.95 -2.19
CA GLY A 32 -5.52 -13.66 -2.45
C GLY A 32 -4.19 -13.47 -1.73
N LEU A 33 -4.15 -13.68 -0.40
CA LEU A 33 -2.93 -13.53 0.40
C LEU A 33 -2.87 -14.60 1.48
N SER A 34 -1.67 -15.13 1.73
CA SER A 34 -1.43 -16.00 2.89
C SER A 34 -1.65 -15.22 4.20
N GLU A 35 -1.99 -15.92 5.28
CA GLU A 35 -2.17 -15.30 6.60
C GLU A 35 -0.92 -14.55 7.08
N ASN A 36 0.27 -15.09 6.80
CA ASN A 36 1.53 -14.43 7.12
C ASN A 36 1.72 -13.15 6.29
N THR A 37 1.35 -13.17 5.01
CA THR A 37 1.42 -11.99 4.15
C THR A 37 0.45 -10.91 4.62
N LYS A 38 -0.79 -11.28 5.00
CA LYS A 38 -1.78 -10.34 5.58
C LYS A 38 -1.23 -9.67 6.84
N LYS A 39 -0.65 -10.44 7.77
CA LYS A 39 -0.01 -9.90 9.00
C LYS A 39 1.16 -8.98 8.67
N THR A 40 2.00 -9.37 7.72
CA THR A 40 3.17 -8.60 7.27
C THR A 40 2.73 -7.27 6.66
N TYR A 41 1.72 -7.28 5.78
CA TYR A 41 1.20 -6.08 5.13
C TYR A 41 0.58 -5.12 6.15
N LYS A 42 -0.22 -5.62 7.10
CA LYS A 42 -0.72 -4.81 8.23
C LYS A 42 0.42 -4.15 9.00
N GLY A 43 1.51 -4.89 9.23
CA GLY A 43 2.73 -4.35 9.86
C GLY A 43 3.39 -3.25 9.03
N TYR A 44 3.51 -3.43 7.71
CA TYR A 44 4.07 -2.41 6.83
C TYR A 44 3.22 -1.14 6.77
N VAL A 45 1.91 -1.26 6.58
CA VAL A 45 0.97 -0.12 6.60
C VAL A 45 1.08 0.65 7.91
N ARG A 46 1.07 -0.04 9.05
CA ARG A 46 1.20 0.60 10.37
C ARG A 46 2.51 1.38 10.50
N ARG A 47 3.63 0.79 10.06
CA ARG A 47 4.94 1.45 10.10
C ARG A 47 5.02 2.64 9.15
N ALA A 48 4.45 2.54 7.96
CA ALA A 48 4.40 3.62 6.99
C ALA A 48 3.61 4.83 7.52
N ARG A 49 2.41 4.59 8.09
CA ARG A 49 1.60 5.64 8.72
C ARG A 49 2.32 6.30 9.89
N LYS A 50 2.90 5.51 10.79
CA LYS A 50 3.67 6.02 11.93
C LYS A 50 4.82 6.92 11.46
N TRP A 51 5.60 6.44 10.50
CA TRP A 51 6.70 7.21 9.92
C TRP A 51 6.22 8.54 9.33
N LEU A 52 5.09 8.55 8.61
CA LEU A 52 4.58 9.76 7.96
C LEU A 52 4.19 10.84 8.99
N VAL A 53 3.52 10.45 10.07
CA VAL A 53 3.17 11.36 11.17
C VAL A 53 4.44 11.93 11.82
N GLU A 54 5.42 11.07 12.15
CA GLU A 54 6.69 11.48 12.74
C GLU A 54 7.47 12.44 11.80
N HIS A 55 7.46 12.16 10.50
CA HIS A 55 8.15 12.96 9.50
C HIS A 55 7.49 14.34 9.29
N VAL A 56 6.16 14.39 9.27
CA VAL A 56 5.42 15.67 9.20
C VAL A 56 5.65 16.48 10.48
N GLN A 57 5.63 15.85 11.65
CA GLN A 57 5.88 16.56 12.91
C GLN A 57 7.32 17.13 12.96
N ALA A 58 8.33 16.34 12.60
CA ALA A 58 9.70 16.83 12.52
C ALA A 58 9.83 18.04 11.57
N ARG A 59 9.03 18.07 10.50
CA ARG A 59 8.98 19.20 9.58
C ARG A 59 8.27 20.43 10.16
N ARG A 60 7.18 20.25 10.91
CA ARG A 60 6.53 21.34 11.67
C ARG A 60 7.51 21.96 12.67
N ASP A 61 8.26 21.13 13.39
CA ASP A 61 9.25 21.60 14.37
C ASP A 61 10.41 22.37 13.71
N ALA A 62 10.86 21.93 12.54
CA ALA A 62 11.89 22.65 11.78
C ALA A 62 11.40 24.02 11.32
N ILE A 63 10.16 24.13 10.84
CA ILE A 63 9.55 25.40 10.44
C ILE A 63 9.44 26.35 11.64
N ALA A 64 9.01 25.84 12.80
CA ALA A 64 8.92 26.63 14.03
C ALA A 64 10.29 27.19 14.49
N LYS A 65 11.39 26.48 14.17
CA LYS A 65 12.77 26.93 14.42
C LYS A 65 13.32 27.88 13.35
N GLY A 66 12.52 28.29 12.37
CA GLY A 66 12.91 29.21 11.30
C GLY A 66 13.59 28.56 10.10
N HIS A 67 13.62 27.21 10.02
CA HIS A 67 14.06 26.55 8.79
C HIS A 67 13.02 26.78 7.70
N LYS A 68 13.45 27.37 6.57
CA LYS A 68 12.59 27.52 5.40
C LYS A 68 12.22 26.16 4.85
N GLN A 69 10.98 26.02 4.39
CA GLN A 69 10.63 24.86 3.56
C GLN A 69 11.53 24.88 2.31
N PRO A 70 11.99 23.71 1.83
CA PRO A 70 12.68 23.66 0.54
C PRO A 70 11.83 24.35 -0.53
N ASN A 71 12.44 25.35 -1.18
CA ASN A 71 11.79 26.32 -2.09
C ASN A 71 10.99 25.71 -3.25
N TRP A 72 11.13 24.42 -3.53
CA TRP A 72 10.53 23.78 -4.70
C TRP A 72 9.11 23.23 -4.46
N ARG A 73 8.64 23.13 -3.20
CA ARG A 73 7.25 22.77 -2.87
C ARG A 73 6.80 23.42 -1.56
N GLU A 74 5.86 24.35 -1.65
CA GLU A 74 4.98 24.66 -0.51
C GLU A 74 4.09 23.43 -0.27
N LEU A 75 4.40 22.67 0.78
CA LEU A 75 3.63 21.48 1.14
C LEU A 75 2.54 21.86 2.15
N ASP A 76 1.31 21.50 1.82
CA ASP A 76 0.21 21.44 2.77
C ASP A 76 0.46 20.22 3.69
N LEU A 77 1.01 20.49 4.88
CA LEU A 77 1.43 19.46 5.82
C LEU A 77 0.24 18.67 6.38
N ASP A 78 -0.93 19.28 6.48
CA ASP A 78 -2.14 18.61 7.00
C ASP A 78 -2.69 17.61 5.99
N LYS A 79 -2.60 17.93 4.70
CA LYS A 79 -2.91 16.97 3.63
C LYS A 79 -1.81 15.91 3.47
N LEU A 80 -0.54 16.28 3.67
CA LEU A 80 0.57 15.33 3.61
C LEU A 80 0.49 14.28 4.72
N GLU A 81 0.14 14.68 5.95
CA GLU A 81 -0.01 13.76 7.09
C GLU A 81 -1.03 12.65 6.81
N LYS A 82 -2.07 12.98 6.04
CA LYS A 82 -3.16 12.07 5.64
C LYS A 82 -2.87 11.30 4.35
N ALA A 83 -1.66 11.38 3.80
CA ALA A 83 -1.34 10.76 2.51
C ALA A 83 -1.43 9.22 2.51
N PHE A 84 -1.35 8.59 3.68
CA PHE A 84 -1.45 7.14 3.85
C PHE A 84 -2.77 6.69 4.51
N ASP A 85 -3.78 7.57 4.54
CA ASP A 85 -5.12 7.25 5.03
C ASP A 85 -5.89 6.37 4.03
N ASP A 86 -7.21 6.35 4.16
CA ASP A 86 -8.09 5.45 3.42
C ASP A 86 -8.15 5.79 1.94
N VAL A 87 -8.18 7.07 1.59
CA VAL A 87 -8.18 7.49 0.19
C VAL A 87 -6.82 8.12 -0.14
N PRO A 88 -6.09 7.59 -1.14
CA PRO A 88 -4.90 8.24 -1.67
C PRO A 88 -5.21 9.68 -2.07
N ASN A 89 -4.33 10.61 -1.70
CA ASN A 89 -4.44 12.01 -2.07
C ASN A 89 -3.27 12.44 -2.95
N LYS A 90 -3.25 13.71 -3.39
CA LYS A 90 -2.21 14.24 -4.28
C LYS A 90 -0.78 14.13 -3.73
N TYR A 91 -0.61 13.97 -2.42
CA TYR A 91 0.68 13.82 -1.76
C TYR A 91 1.09 12.37 -1.55
N THR A 92 0.20 11.39 -1.78
CA THR A 92 0.51 9.96 -1.61
C THR A 92 1.72 9.49 -2.41
N PRO A 93 1.91 9.85 -3.71
CA PRO A 93 3.10 9.45 -4.45
C PRO A 93 4.38 10.00 -3.82
N TYR A 94 4.36 11.26 -3.41
CA TYR A 94 5.52 11.91 -2.78
C TYR A 94 5.84 11.31 -1.41
N ALA A 95 4.83 11.05 -0.58
CA ALA A 95 5.01 10.40 0.71
C ALA A 95 5.58 8.98 0.55
N LEU A 96 5.11 8.21 -0.43
CA LEU A 96 5.66 6.89 -0.75
C LEU A 96 7.12 6.97 -1.19
N GLU A 97 7.46 7.90 -2.08
CA GLU A 97 8.82 8.12 -2.54
C GLU A 97 9.75 8.41 -1.36
N MET A 98 9.39 9.36 -0.50
CA MET A 98 10.19 9.72 0.67
C MET A 98 10.30 8.57 1.70
N LEU A 99 9.24 7.77 1.88
CA LEU A 99 9.29 6.57 2.72
C LEU A 99 10.30 5.56 2.16
N LEU A 100 10.25 5.29 0.85
CA LEU A 100 11.15 4.34 0.20
C LEU A 100 12.59 4.84 0.19
N THR A 101 12.81 6.14 -0.02
CA THR A 101 14.13 6.78 0.12
C THR A 101 14.66 6.61 1.53
N GLN A 102 13.85 6.90 2.56
CA GLN A 102 14.24 6.69 3.96
C GLN A 102 14.61 5.23 4.22
N LYS A 103 13.79 4.29 3.77
CA LYS A 103 13.99 2.86 4.09
C LYS A 103 15.13 2.24 3.29
N CYS A 104 15.14 2.41 1.98
CA CYS A 104 16.11 1.73 1.12
C CYS A 104 17.43 2.47 1.00
N LEU A 105 17.44 3.81 1.01
CA LEU A 105 18.66 4.59 0.77
C LEU A 105 19.29 5.12 2.06
N HIS A 106 18.49 5.48 3.06
CA HIS A 106 19.01 6.00 4.33
C HIS A 106 19.19 4.90 5.40
N GLU A 107 18.26 3.95 5.51
CA GLU A 107 18.34 2.83 6.48
C GLU A 107 18.95 1.54 5.89
N ASP A 108 19.45 1.60 4.65
CA ASP A 108 20.08 0.50 3.90
C ASP A 108 19.24 -0.81 3.90
N LYS A 109 17.91 -0.66 3.80
CA LYS A 109 17.02 -1.83 3.69
C LYS A 109 17.01 -2.35 2.27
N SER A 110 16.91 -3.68 2.15
CA SER A 110 16.85 -4.38 0.87
C SER A 110 15.68 -3.90 0.00
N LEU A 111 15.87 -4.01 -1.32
CA LEU A 111 14.84 -3.74 -2.33
C LEU A 111 13.54 -4.51 -2.04
N SER A 112 13.65 -5.78 -1.61
CA SER A 112 12.51 -6.61 -1.23
C SER A 112 11.68 -6.00 -0.10
N THR A 113 12.33 -5.36 0.87
CA THR A 113 11.64 -4.65 1.96
C THR A 113 10.86 -3.45 1.42
N GLY A 114 11.47 -2.65 0.55
CA GLY A 114 10.83 -1.50 -0.09
C GLY A 114 9.63 -1.92 -0.95
N GLN A 115 9.82 -2.94 -1.79
CA GLN A 115 8.74 -3.52 -2.61
C GLN A 115 7.60 -4.09 -1.75
N GLY A 116 7.93 -4.72 -0.62
CA GLY A 116 6.95 -5.22 0.34
C GLY A 116 6.11 -4.10 0.96
N MET A 117 6.73 -2.98 1.33
CA MET A 117 6.01 -1.80 1.84
C MET A 117 5.13 -1.16 0.77
N TYR A 118 5.65 -0.94 -0.44
CA TYR A 118 4.88 -0.40 -1.56
C TYR A 118 3.68 -1.29 -1.89
N SER A 119 3.90 -2.60 -2.00
CA SER A 119 2.84 -3.58 -2.30
C SER A 119 1.79 -3.64 -1.21
N ALA A 120 2.18 -3.51 0.06
CA ALA A 120 1.25 -3.45 1.18
C ALA A 120 0.35 -2.21 1.12
N MET A 121 0.91 -1.04 0.79
CA MET A 121 0.14 0.19 0.63
C MET A 121 -0.81 0.12 -0.57
N LYS A 122 -0.32 -0.35 -1.72
CA LYS A 122 -1.15 -0.57 -2.92
C LYS A 122 -2.29 -1.56 -2.64
N ASN A 123 -1.97 -2.71 -2.06
CA ASN A 123 -2.97 -3.72 -1.70
C ASN A 123 -4.01 -3.15 -0.73
N ARG A 124 -3.61 -2.29 0.20
CA ARG A 124 -4.56 -1.63 1.09
C ARG A 124 -5.59 -0.82 0.30
N TRP A 125 -5.15 0.03 -0.62
CA TRP A 125 -6.05 0.87 -1.43
C TRP A 125 -6.92 0.09 -2.41
N GLU A 126 -6.44 -1.04 -2.91
CA GLU A 126 -7.20 -1.92 -3.82
C GLU A 126 -8.18 -2.87 -3.12
N ASN A 127 -8.13 -2.97 -1.79
CA ASN A 127 -8.96 -3.88 -0.99
C ASN A 127 -9.69 -3.15 0.14
N MET A 128 -9.86 -1.82 0.04
CA MET A 128 -10.78 -1.07 0.88
C MET A 128 -12.21 -1.15 0.36
#